data_AF-A0A416EFN9-F1
#
_entry.id   AF-A0A416EFN9-F1
#
_cell.length_a   1.000
_cell.length_b   1.000
_cell.length_c   1.000
_cell.angle_alpha   90.00
_cell.angle_beta   90.00
_cell.angle_gamma   90.00
#
_symmetry.space_group_name_H-M   'P 1'
#
loop_
_entity.id
_entity.type
_entity.pdbx_description
1 polymer ?
#
loop_
_entity_poly.entity_id
_entity_poly.type
_entity_poly.pdbx_seq_one_letter_code
_entity_poly.pdbx_strand_id
1 'polypeptide(L)'
;MPYCPKCDMEFMEGVTACTDCGGPLLDSREDVEKTMTFLTALEPELADKFTSVLDNAGIPYDVREYEEAEGFVQILVPDDLLDRAQKLLTVFADNELPDDTTKEEKAPPVFQKSADKYEDMKSSAFAFIVVGALVLAVIILSLAGVIRLPFSGTSGILTHVVFLAVSVIFLLIGILSAKKTGELKAQIKEEDTLTTEIMGWAAQNMTASGLDEVIEDSTEEPLTMEIRCLRRMEAIRCQIRDTFSLKDEAYLDAMSEDIYQMLFEKPEHETDSDQ
;
A
#
# COMPACT_ATOMS: atom_id res chain seq x y z
N MET A 1 7.61 -17.41 -41.94
CA MET A 1 6.66 -16.54 -42.65
C MET A 1 6.27 -15.45 -41.68
N PRO A 2 6.48 -14.16 -42.01
CA PRO A 2 6.19 -13.09 -41.08
C PRO A 2 4.72 -13.12 -40.64
N TYR A 3 4.47 -12.97 -39.34
CA TYR A 3 3.16 -13.14 -38.73
C TYR A 3 2.72 -11.86 -38.02
N CYS A 4 1.44 -11.52 -38.19
CA CYS A 4 0.80 -10.42 -37.49
C CYS A 4 0.00 -10.96 -36.29
N PRO A 5 0.44 -10.72 -35.05
CA PRO A 5 -0.30 -11.18 -33.87
C PRO A 5 -1.60 -10.40 -33.64
N LYS A 6 -1.73 -9.21 -34.24
CA LYS A 6 -2.94 -8.39 -34.14
C LYS A 6 -4.06 -8.83 -35.10
N CYS A 7 -3.71 -9.40 -36.24
CA CYS A 7 -4.69 -9.81 -37.26
C CYS A 7 -4.80 -11.32 -37.44
N ASP A 8 -3.97 -12.09 -36.72
CA ASP A 8 -3.81 -13.54 -36.88
C ASP A 8 -3.61 -13.97 -38.34
N MET A 9 -2.67 -13.31 -39.03
CA MET A 9 -2.38 -13.55 -40.45
C MET A 9 -0.90 -13.76 -40.72
N GLU A 10 -0.61 -14.71 -41.61
CA GLU A 10 0.72 -14.99 -42.13
C GLU A 10 0.94 -14.29 -43.46
N PHE A 11 2.14 -13.73 -43.63
CA PHE A 11 2.55 -12.97 -44.80
C PHE A 11 3.70 -13.67 -45.53
N MET A 12 3.84 -13.37 -46.82
CA MET A 12 4.98 -13.83 -47.61
C MET A 12 6.28 -13.16 -47.14
N GLU A 13 7.39 -13.87 -47.26
CA GLU A 13 8.72 -13.39 -46.89
C GLU A 13 9.08 -12.10 -47.64
N GLY A 14 9.56 -11.10 -46.89
CA GLY A 14 9.91 -9.77 -47.41
C GLY A 14 8.90 -8.65 -47.09
N VAL A 15 7.74 -8.97 -46.50
CA VAL A 15 6.80 -7.98 -45.97
C VAL A 15 7.14 -7.70 -44.50
N THR A 16 7.38 -6.44 -44.15
CA THR A 16 7.81 -6.02 -42.80
C THR A 16 6.70 -5.32 -41.99
N ALA A 17 5.58 -4.98 -42.63
CA ALA A 17 4.44 -4.34 -41.99
C ALA A 17 3.11 -4.95 -42.47
N CYS A 18 2.17 -5.15 -41.54
CA CYS A 18 0.85 -5.70 -41.84
C CYS A 18 0.04 -4.75 -42.72
N THR A 19 -0.59 -5.26 -43.78
CA THR A 19 -1.41 -4.45 -44.69
C THR A 19 -2.70 -3.93 -44.09
N ASP A 20 -3.21 -4.59 -43.04
CA ASP A 20 -4.51 -4.24 -42.43
C ASP A 20 -4.34 -3.36 -41.20
N CYS A 21 -3.41 -3.70 -40.29
CA CYS A 21 -3.22 -2.93 -39.06
C CYS A 21 -1.99 -2.01 -39.07
N GLY A 22 -1.12 -2.10 -40.07
CA GLY A 22 0.12 -1.31 -40.16
C GLY A 22 1.20 -1.65 -39.12
N GLY A 23 0.97 -2.67 -38.28
CA GLY A 23 1.91 -3.10 -37.25
C GLY A 23 3.14 -3.84 -37.82
N PRO A 24 4.27 -3.84 -37.10
CA PRO A 24 5.45 -4.62 -37.49
C PRO A 24 5.13 -6.12 -37.48
N LEU A 25 5.59 -6.84 -38.50
CA LEU A 25 5.43 -8.29 -38.61
C LEU A 25 6.59 -8.99 -37.91
N LEU A 26 6.29 -10.03 -37.13
CA LEU A 26 7.29 -10.85 -36.42
C LEU A 26 7.67 -12.04 -37.30
N ASP A 27 8.92 -12.53 -37.21
CA ASP A 27 9.47 -13.49 -38.19
C ASP A 27 8.74 -14.85 -38.23
N SER A 28 8.11 -15.27 -37.12
CA SER A 28 7.25 -16.46 -37.05
C SER A 28 6.25 -16.43 -35.88
N ARG A 29 5.20 -17.26 -35.95
CA ARG A 29 4.22 -17.46 -34.86
C ARG A 29 4.87 -18.03 -33.58
N GLU A 30 5.90 -18.86 -33.73
CA GLU A 30 6.66 -19.43 -32.60
C GLU A 30 7.52 -18.38 -31.86
N ASP A 31 7.96 -17.33 -32.56
CA ASP A 31 8.73 -16.25 -31.94
C ASP A 31 7.84 -15.35 -31.07
N VAL A 32 6.55 -15.23 -31.43
CA VAL A 32 5.53 -14.55 -30.61
C VAL A 32 5.35 -15.27 -29.28
N GLU A 33 5.15 -16.59 -29.32
CA GLU A 33 4.94 -17.41 -28.11
C GLU A 33 6.14 -17.40 -27.16
N LYS A 34 7.37 -17.24 -27.67
CA LYS A 34 8.59 -17.18 -26.86
C LYS A 34 8.82 -15.85 -26.15
N THR A 35 8.20 -14.77 -26.62
CA THR A 35 8.37 -13.43 -26.06
C THR A 35 7.16 -12.98 -25.25
N MET A 36 6.16 -13.83 -25.05
CA MET A 36 4.98 -13.50 -24.25
C MET A 36 5.30 -13.59 -22.76
N THR A 37 5.25 -12.47 -22.06
CA THR A 37 5.37 -12.38 -20.61
C THR A 37 4.03 -12.08 -19.96
N PHE A 38 3.86 -12.61 -18.76
CA PHE A 38 2.74 -12.33 -17.89
C PHE A 38 2.64 -10.83 -17.57
N LEU A 39 1.51 -10.22 -17.91
CA LEU A 39 1.21 -8.83 -17.56
C LEU A 39 0.41 -8.75 -16.26
N THR A 40 -0.73 -9.43 -16.21
CA THR A 40 -1.66 -9.41 -15.06
C THR A 40 -2.65 -10.57 -15.14
N ALA A 41 -3.26 -10.90 -14.00
CA ALA A 41 -4.43 -11.77 -13.91
C ALA A 41 -5.66 -10.93 -13.53
N LEU A 42 -6.77 -11.14 -14.22
CA LEU A 42 -8.03 -10.41 -14.02
C LEU A 42 -9.22 -11.36 -14.04
N GLU A 43 -10.32 -10.97 -13.41
CA GLU A 43 -11.61 -11.66 -13.59
C GLU A 43 -12.05 -11.57 -15.06
N PRO A 44 -12.79 -12.56 -15.59
CA PRO A 44 -13.15 -12.63 -17.01
C PRO A 44 -13.90 -11.37 -17.49
N GLU A 45 -14.77 -10.79 -16.67
CA GLU A 45 -15.53 -9.59 -17.04
C GLU A 45 -14.62 -8.35 -17.21
N LEU A 46 -13.53 -8.26 -16.45
CA LEU A 46 -12.57 -7.17 -16.56
C LEU A 46 -11.49 -7.47 -17.61
N ALA A 47 -11.12 -8.74 -17.77
CA ALA A 47 -10.22 -9.16 -18.84
C ALA A 47 -10.80 -8.81 -20.21
N ASP A 48 -12.10 -9.03 -20.45
CA ASP A 48 -12.76 -8.68 -21.70
C ASP A 48 -12.73 -7.16 -21.99
N LYS A 49 -12.85 -6.33 -20.95
CA LYS A 49 -12.76 -4.88 -21.11
C LYS A 49 -11.32 -4.41 -21.31
N PHE A 50 -10.37 -4.96 -20.55
CA PHE A 50 -8.97 -4.57 -20.67
C PHE A 50 -8.37 -5.01 -22.02
N THR A 51 -8.76 -6.18 -22.52
CA THR A 51 -8.35 -6.63 -23.86
C THR A 51 -8.82 -5.68 -24.96
N SER A 52 -10.02 -5.10 -24.83
CA SER A 52 -10.48 -4.05 -25.74
C SER A 52 -9.60 -2.77 -25.72
N VAL A 53 -9.01 -2.44 -24.56
CA VAL A 53 -8.04 -1.35 -24.43
C VAL A 53 -6.72 -1.68 -25.11
N LEU A 54 -6.26 -2.92 -24.97
CA LEU A 54 -5.06 -3.42 -25.65
C LEU A 54 -5.24 -3.42 -27.17
N ASP A 55 -6.41 -3.80 -27.68
CA ASP A 55 -6.76 -3.74 -29.10
C ASP A 55 -6.72 -2.32 -29.66
N ASN A 56 -7.33 -1.38 -28.92
CA ASN A 56 -7.33 0.05 -29.25
C ASN A 56 -5.91 0.63 -29.23
N ALA A 57 -5.05 0.17 -28.33
CA ALA A 57 -3.65 0.54 -28.28
C ALA A 57 -2.78 -0.18 -29.33
N GLY A 58 -3.32 -1.21 -29.99
CA GLY A 58 -2.63 -2.07 -30.94
C GLY A 58 -1.53 -2.93 -30.33
N ILE A 59 -1.72 -3.35 -29.07
CA ILE A 59 -0.81 -4.25 -28.37
C ILE A 59 -1.35 -5.68 -28.53
N PRO A 60 -0.60 -6.60 -29.17
CA PRO A 60 -0.98 -8.00 -29.20
C PRO A 60 -0.94 -8.59 -27.80
N TYR A 61 -1.88 -9.48 -27.50
CA TYR A 61 -2.00 -10.14 -26.21
C TYR A 61 -2.47 -11.58 -26.40
N ASP A 62 -2.22 -12.41 -25.40
CA ASP A 62 -2.70 -13.78 -25.30
C ASP A 62 -3.41 -13.97 -23.95
N VAL A 63 -4.51 -14.72 -23.94
CA VAL A 63 -5.39 -14.86 -22.79
C VAL A 63 -5.49 -16.33 -22.43
N ARG A 64 -5.10 -16.69 -21.20
CA ARG A 64 -5.10 -18.08 -20.72
C ARG A 64 -5.76 -18.19 -19.36
N GLU A 65 -6.32 -19.34 -19.05
CA GLU A 65 -6.80 -19.63 -17.70
C GLU A 65 -5.63 -19.52 -16.70
N TYR A 66 -5.85 -18.85 -15.57
CA TYR A 66 -4.82 -18.68 -14.55
C TYR A 66 -4.83 -19.87 -13.58
N GLU A 67 -3.84 -20.75 -13.70
CA GLU A 67 -3.78 -22.00 -12.91
C GLU A 67 -3.64 -21.76 -11.39
N GLU A 68 -3.15 -20.58 -10.99
CA GLU A 68 -2.89 -20.25 -9.58
C GLU A 68 -4.13 -19.68 -8.86
N ALA A 69 -5.16 -19.23 -9.58
CA ALA A 69 -6.40 -18.74 -8.97
C ALA A 69 -7.63 -19.11 -9.81
N GLU A 70 -8.50 -19.95 -9.23
CA GLU A 70 -9.76 -20.35 -9.85
C GLU A 70 -10.66 -19.13 -10.13
N GLY A 71 -11.14 -19.01 -11.37
CA GLY A 71 -12.01 -17.91 -11.80
C GLY A 71 -11.29 -16.69 -12.37
N PHE A 72 -9.95 -16.71 -12.44
CA PHE A 72 -9.14 -15.65 -13.04
C PHE A 72 -8.51 -16.08 -14.35
N VAL A 73 -8.26 -15.10 -15.20
CA VAL A 73 -7.65 -15.27 -16.51
C VAL A 73 -6.40 -14.42 -16.57
N GLN A 74 -5.28 -15.02 -16.99
CA GLN A 74 -4.02 -14.31 -17.18
C GLN A 74 -3.93 -13.74 -18.59
N ILE A 75 -3.41 -12.51 -18.66
CA ILE A 75 -3.15 -11.81 -19.91
C ILE A 75 -1.64 -11.74 -20.08
N LEU A 76 -1.16 -12.26 -21.20
CA LEU A 76 0.24 -12.21 -21.61
C LEU A 76 0.40 -11.20 -22.74
N VAL A 77 1.52 -10.48 -22.73
CA VAL A 77 1.90 -9.53 -23.77
C VAL A 77 3.36 -9.73 -24.15
N PRO A 78 3.79 -9.33 -25.35
CA PRO A 78 5.20 -9.38 -25.70
C PRO A 78 6.08 -8.54 -24.76
N ASP A 79 7.26 -9.06 -24.43
CA ASP A 79 8.27 -8.44 -23.56
C ASP A 79 8.62 -7.00 -23.95
N ASP A 80 8.72 -6.74 -25.26
CA ASP A 80 9.06 -5.44 -25.83
C ASP A 80 7.94 -4.40 -25.64
N LEU A 81 6.73 -4.85 -25.35
CA LEU A 81 5.54 -4.01 -25.14
C LEU A 81 5.05 -4.02 -23.68
N LEU A 82 5.72 -4.75 -22.78
CA LEU A 82 5.33 -4.89 -21.38
C LEU A 82 5.19 -3.53 -20.67
N ASP A 83 6.19 -2.65 -20.80
CA ASP A 83 6.18 -1.32 -20.17
C ASP A 83 5.01 -0.45 -20.65
N ARG A 84 4.59 -0.62 -21.91
CA ARG A 84 3.49 0.13 -22.50
C ARG A 84 2.15 -0.45 -22.07
N ALA A 85 2.03 -1.77 -22.06
CA ALA A 85 0.84 -2.47 -21.60
C ALA A 85 0.60 -2.24 -20.10
N GLN A 86 1.65 -2.22 -19.28
CA GLN A 86 1.57 -1.92 -17.85
C GLN A 86 1.03 -0.51 -17.58
N LYS A 87 1.46 0.49 -18.35
CA LYS A 87 0.91 1.85 -18.24
C LYS A 87 -0.58 1.91 -18.56
N LEU A 88 -1.02 1.18 -19.59
CA LEU A 88 -2.43 1.11 -19.94
C LEU A 88 -3.23 0.38 -18.86
N LEU A 89 -2.65 -0.66 -18.25
CA LEU A 89 -3.26 -1.36 -17.12
C LEU A 89 -3.48 -0.42 -15.94
N THR A 90 -2.50 0.43 -15.61
CA THR A 90 -2.66 1.43 -14.54
C THR A 90 -3.82 2.38 -14.82
N VAL A 91 -3.90 2.95 -16.04
CA VAL A 91 -4.98 3.87 -16.41
C VAL A 91 -6.35 3.16 -16.47
N PHE A 92 -6.38 1.90 -16.90
CA PHE A 92 -7.58 1.09 -16.91
C PHE A 92 -8.06 0.77 -15.48
N ALA A 93 -7.14 0.39 -14.60
CA ALA A 93 -7.41 0.11 -13.20
C ALA A 93 -8.04 1.32 -12.49
N ASP A 94 -7.51 2.52 -12.72
CA ASP A 94 -8.02 3.76 -12.13
C ASP A 94 -9.46 4.12 -12.55
N ASN A 95 -9.95 3.58 -13.68
CA ASN A 95 -11.26 3.94 -14.25
C ASN A 95 -12.33 2.85 -14.09
N GLU A 96 -11.97 1.56 -14.06
CA GLU A 96 -12.95 0.46 -14.18
C GLU A 96 -12.97 -0.57 -13.05
N LEU A 97 -11.94 -0.61 -12.18
CA LEU A 97 -11.99 -1.52 -11.04
C LEU A 97 -12.85 -0.91 -9.92
N PRO A 98 -13.96 -1.56 -9.51
CA PRO A 98 -14.51 -1.29 -8.18
C PRO A 98 -13.45 -1.69 -7.15
N ASP A 99 -13.25 -0.80 -6.20
CA ASP A 99 -12.29 -0.82 -5.10
C ASP A 99 -12.46 -2.05 -4.18
N ASP A 100 -12.05 -3.24 -4.63
CA ASP A 100 -11.83 -4.41 -3.78
C ASP A 100 -11.04 -5.52 -4.52
N THR A 101 -9.70 -5.53 -4.38
CA THR A 101 -8.86 -6.71 -4.05
C THR A 101 -7.36 -6.47 -4.33
N THR A 102 -6.67 -6.04 -3.28
CA THR A 102 -5.30 -6.41 -2.85
C THR A 102 -4.06 -6.18 -3.75
N LYS A 103 -3.35 -5.10 -3.36
CA LYS A 103 -1.89 -4.76 -3.42
C LYS A 103 -1.41 -3.99 -4.66
N GLU A 104 -0.96 -2.73 -4.60
CA GLU A 104 -0.79 -1.74 -3.53
C GLU A 104 -1.59 -0.49 -3.89
N GLU A 105 -2.69 -0.29 -3.18
CA GLU A 105 -3.32 1.02 -3.05
C GLU A 105 -2.54 1.77 -1.97
N LYS A 106 -1.78 2.80 -2.35
CA LYS A 106 -1.63 3.93 -1.43
C LYS A 106 -2.87 4.78 -1.61
N ALA A 107 -3.87 4.51 -0.78
CA ALA A 107 -4.78 5.57 -0.34
C ALA A 107 -3.92 6.81 0.00
N PRO A 108 -4.41 8.05 -0.19
CA PRO A 108 -3.74 9.21 0.38
C PRO A 108 -3.43 8.83 1.83
N PRO A 109 -2.15 8.89 2.25
CA PRO A 109 -1.70 8.17 3.43
C PRO A 109 -2.58 8.59 4.58
N VAL A 110 -3.50 7.73 5.04
CA VAL A 110 -4.28 8.02 6.23
C VAL A 110 -3.25 8.22 7.31
N PHE A 111 -3.26 9.40 7.94
CA PHE A 111 -2.25 9.73 8.91
C PHE A 111 -2.33 8.74 10.06
N GLN A 112 -1.38 7.81 10.07
CA GLN A 112 -1.23 6.82 11.11
C GLN A 112 -0.12 7.31 12.03
N LYS A 113 -0.52 7.69 13.24
CA LYS A 113 0.35 8.19 14.31
C LYS A 113 1.56 7.28 14.46
N SER A 114 2.74 7.87 14.60
CA SER A 114 3.97 7.09 14.79
C SER A 114 3.92 6.20 16.03
N ALA A 115 3.09 6.56 17.02
CA ALA A 115 2.81 5.80 18.25
C ALA A 115 2.13 4.45 17.97
N ASP A 116 1.15 4.40 17.07
CA ASP A 116 0.41 3.18 16.74
C ASP A 116 1.31 2.19 15.98
N LYS A 117 2.10 2.71 15.03
CA LYS A 117 3.14 1.93 14.31
C LYS A 117 4.17 1.32 15.26
N TYR A 118 4.49 2.01 16.36
CA TYR A 118 5.46 1.54 17.34
C TYR A 118 4.93 0.39 18.20
N GLU A 119 3.67 0.43 18.63
CA GLU A 119 3.09 -0.66 19.41
C GLU A 119 2.97 -1.95 18.57
N ASP A 120 2.60 -1.84 17.30
CA ASP A 120 2.54 -2.99 16.37
C ASP A 120 3.93 -3.59 16.09
N MET A 121 4.94 -2.74 15.84
CA MET A 121 6.32 -3.20 15.62
C MET A 121 6.95 -3.81 16.87
N LYS A 122 6.63 -3.29 18.06
CA LYS A 122 7.15 -3.80 19.35
C LYS A 122 6.61 -5.19 19.65
N SER A 123 5.32 -5.42 19.43
CA SER A 123 4.68 -6.73 19.63
C SER A 123 5.28 -7.80 18.71
N SER A 124 5.48 -7.46 17.43
CA SER A 124 6.07 -8.37 16.44
C SER A 124 7.57 -8.60 16.62
N ALA A 125 8.36 -7.55 16.91
CA ALA A 125 9.80 -7.68 17.19
C ALA A 125 10.08 -8.55 18.42
N PHE A 126 9.29 -8.39 19.48
CA PHE A 126 9.41 -9.18 20.70
C PHE A 126 9.12 -10.66 20.44
N ALA A 127 8.10 -10.99 19.64
CA ALA A 127 7.77 -12.37 19.28
C ALA A 127 8.94 -13.09 18.59
N PHE A 128 9.58 -12.46 17.61
CA PHE A 128 10.73 -13.05 16.91
C PHE A 128 11.94 -13.27 17.82
N ILE A 129 12.21 -12.35 18.74
CA ILE A 129 13.30 -12.49 19.71
C ILE A 129 13.02 -13.63 20.68
N VAL A 130 11.81 -13.69 21.24
CA VAL A 130 11.43 -14.73 22.21
C VAL A 130 11.49 -16.12 21.60
N VAL A 131 10.91 -16.30 20.41
CA VAL A 131 10.92 -17.58 19.70
C VAL A 131 12.35 -17.97 19.32
N GLY A 132 13.13 -17.05 18.77
CA GLY A 132 14.53 -17.28 18.42
C GLY A 132 15.38 -17.71 19.63
N ALA A 133 15.22 -17.03 20.77
CA ALA A 133 15.93 -17.32 22.00
C ALA A 133 15.52 -18.66 22.63
N LEU A 134 14.24 -19.02 22.58
CA LEU A 134 13.74 -20.30 23.06
C LEU A 134 14.32 -21.46 22.25
N VAL A 135 14.29 -21.35 20.91
CA VAL A 135 14.91 -22.36 20.03
C VAL A 135 16.41 -22.49 20.31
N LEU A 136 17.11 -21.37 20.50
CA LEU A 136 18.53 -21.39 20.86
C LEU A 136 18.79 -22.11 22.20
N ALA A 137 17.96 -21.84 23.21
CA ALA A 137 18.06 -22.49 24.51
C ALA A 137 17.82 -24.01 24.43
N VAL A 138 16.85 -24.46 23.63
CA VAL A 138 16.58 -25.89 23.40
C VAL A 138 17.78 -26.57 22.73
N ILE A 139 18.44 -25.91 21.76
CA ILE A 139 19.66 -26.42 21.13
C ILE A 139 20.78 -26.58 22.17
N ILE A 140 21.00 -25.57 23.01
CA ILE A 140 22.03 -25.59 24.06
C ILE A 140 21.75 -26.72 25.08
N LEU A 141 20.50 -26.87 25.51
CA LEU A 141 20.08 -27.93 26.44
C LEU A 141 20.20 -29.33 25.84
N SER A 142 19.97 -29.46 24.52
CA SER A 142 20.19 -30.70 23.79
C SER A 142 21.68 -31.04 23.68
N LEU A 143 22.55 -30.06 23.44
CA LEU A 143 24.00 -30.25 23.40
C LEU A 143 24.59 -30.57 24.78
N ALA A 144 24.02 -30.02 25.85
CA ALA A 144 24.38 -30.34 27.23
C ALA A 144 23.92 -31.74 27.69
N GLY A 145 23.19 -32.47 26.84
CA GLY A 145 22.72 -33.83 27.14
C GLY A 145 21.58 -33.91 28.15
N VAL A 146 20.98 -32.77 28.51
CA VAL A 146 19.83 -32.67 29.44
C VAL A 146 18.55 -33.15 28.75
N ILE A 147 18.35 -32.73 27.49
CA ILE A 147 17.23 -33.16 26.65
C ILE A 147 17.79 -34.10 25.59
N ARG A 148 17.33 -35.35 25.56
CA ARG A 148 17.65 -36.29 24.48
C ARG A 148 16.59 -36.21 23.41
N LEU A 149 16.86 -35.45 22.35
CA LEU A 149 16.02 -35.49 21.16
C LEU A 149 16.24 -36.83 20.42
N PRO A 150 15.20 -37.49 19.91
CA PRO A 150 15.25 -38.85 19.37
C PRO A 150 15.95 -38.97 18.00
N PHE A 151 16.82 -38.02 17.63
CA PHE A 151 17.51 -38.00 16.34
C PHE A 151 18.86 -38.74 16.47
N SER A 152 18.89 -40.00 16.06
CA SER A 152 20.08 -40.86 16.15
C SER A 152 20.96 -40.78 14.89
N GLY A 153 22.27 -40.59 15.07
CA GLY A 153 23.28 -40.65 14.00
C GLY A 153 23.62 -39.30 13.35
N THR A 154 24.10 -39.32 12.10
CA THR A 154 24.47 -38.14 11.29
C THR A 154 23.30 -37.17 11.06
N SER A 155 22.06 -37.65 11.15
CA SER A 155 20.83 -36.84 11.10
C SER A 155 20.67 -35.89 12.30
N GLY A 156 21.25 -36.20 13.47
CA GLY A 156 21.23 -35.32 14.64
C GLY A 156 22.01 -34.03 14.43
N ILE A 157 23.17 -34.11 13.77
CA ILE A 157 24.01 -32.94 13.47
C ILE A 157 23.30 -32.01 12.48
N LEU A 158 22.72 -32.58 11.41
CA LEU A 158 21.95 -31.82 10.41
C LEU A 158 20.79 -31.06 11.05
N THR A 159 20.09 -31.70 11.97
CA THR A 159 18.94 -31.14 12.66
C THR A 159 19.33 -29.94 13.53
N HIS A 160 20.43 -30.05 14.28
CA HIS A 160 20.96 -28.92 15.07
C HIS A 160 21.41 -27.75 14.20
N VAL A 161 22.03 -28.00 13.06
CA VAL A 161 22.47 -26.95 12.12
C VAL A 161 21.27 -26.16 11.59
N VAL A 162 20.18 -26.85 11.20
CA VAL A 162 18.97 -26.19 10.69
C VAL A 162 18.27 -25.38 11.78
N PHE A 163 18.06 -25.95 12.98
CA PHE A 163 17.44 -25.21 14.09
C PHE A 163 18.29 -24.00 14.51
N LEU A 164 19.62 -24.11 14.48
CA LEU A 164 20.52 -23.00 14.75
C LEU A 164 20.41 -21.91 13.68
N ALA A 165 20.41 -22.29 12.39
CA ALA A 165 20.28 -21.35 11.28
C ALA A 165 18.96 -20.56 11.35
N VAL A 166 17.84 -21.26 11.58
CA VAL A 166 16.52 -20.62 11.72
C VAL A 166 16.46 -19.70 12.95
N SER A 167 16.98 -20.14 14.11
CA SER A 167 17.06 -19.33 15.32
C SER A 167 17.88 -18.05 15.11
N VAL A 168 19.03 -18.14 14.43
CA VAL A 168 19.87 -16.97 14.12
C VAL A 168 19.14 -15.99 13.19
N ILE A 169 18.44 -16.46 12.16
CA ILE A 169 17.66 -15.60 11.26
C ILE A 169 16.58 -14.84 12.03
N PHE A 170 15.80 -15.52 12.87
CA PHE A 170 14.77 -14.88 13.69
C PHE A 170 15.34 -13.86 14.68
N LEU A 171 16.48 -14.17 15.31
CA LEU A 171 17.16 -13.23 16.20
C LEU A 171 17.69 -12.01 15.44
N LEU A 172 18.25 -12.19 14.24
CA LEU A 172 18.73 -11.08 13.40
C LEU A 172 17.58 -10.17 12.99
N ILE A 173 16.47 -10.72 12.49
CA ILE A 173 15.27 -9.95 12.13
C ILE A 173 14.72 -9.23 13.37
N GLY A 174 14.63 -9.92 14.51
CA GLY A 174 14.16 -9.34 15.77
C GLY A 174 15.03 -8.17 16.25
N ILE A 175 16.37 -8.31 16.20
CA ILE A 175 17.31 -7.25 16.57
C ILE A 175 17.24 -6.06 15.61
N LEU A 176 17.16 -6.31 14.30
CA LEU A 176 17.00 -5.25 13.29
C LEU A 176 15.67 -4.51 13.48
N SER A 177 14.59 -5.23 13.78
CA SER A 177 13.28 -4.63 14.06
C SER A 177 13.31 -3.78 15.34
N ALA A 178 13.91 -4.30 16.42
CA ALA A 178 14.07 -3.57 17.68
C ALA A 178 14.91 -2.28 17.53
N LYS A 179 15.91 -2.28 16.64
CA LYS A 179 16.70 -1.08 16.33
C LYS A 179 15.84 -0.01 15.64
N LYS A 180 15.00 -0.40 14.67
CA LYS A 180 14.04 0.50 14.01
C LYS A 180 12.98 1.03 14.99
N THR A 181 12.53 0.21 15.95
CA THR A 181 11.64 0.62 17.04
C THR A 181 12.26 1.73 17.91
N GLY A 182 13.58 1.70 18.12
CA GLY A 182 14.30 2.76 18.83
C GLY A 182 14.31 4.12 18.09
N GLU A 183 14.46 4.09 16.76
CA GLU A 183 14.39 5.28 15.91
C GLU A 183 12.95 5.85 15.86
N LEU A 184 11.95 4.98 15.76
CA LEU A 184 10.54 5.36 15.77
C LEU A 184 10.14 6.02 17.10
N LYS A 185 10.68 5.55 18.24
CA LYS A 185 10.47 6.20 19.55
C LYS A 185 10.98 7.64 19.60
N ALA A 186 12.08 7.94 18.90
CA ALA A 186 12.60 9.30 18.82
C ALA A 186 11.67 10.18 17.96
N GLN A 187 11.18 9.65 16.85
CA GLN A 187 10.21 10.33 15.98
C GLN A 187 8.87 10.58 16.69
N ILE A 188 8.38 9.62 17.50
CA ILE A 188 7.18 9.81 18.34
C ILE A 188 7.35 11.01 19.28
N LYS A 189 8.51 11.14 19.93
CA LYS A 189 8.73 12.25 20.87
C LYS A 189 8.70 13.61 20.16
N GLU A 190 9.23 13.67 18.94
CA GLU A 190 9.18 14.87 18.10
C GLU A 190 7.76 15.19 17.64
N GLU A 191 7.01 14.18 17.17
CA GLU A 191 5.62 14.27 16.73
C GLU A 191 4.65 14.64 17.87
N ASP A 192 4.81 14.06 19.07
CA ASP A 192 4.02 14.38 20.25
C ASP A 192 4.24 15.83 20.71
N THR A 193 5.50 16.29 20.66
CA THR A 193 5.84 17.67 21.03
C THR A 193 5.19 18.65 20.06
N LEU A 194 5.31 18.39 18.76
CA LEU A 194 4.72 19.23 17.71
C LEU A 194 3.19 19.21 17.75
N THR A 195 2.57 18.05 17.98
CA THR A 195 1.12 17.92 18.19
C THR A 195 0.66 18.73 19.39
N THR A 196 1.39 18.66 20.51
CA THR A 196 1.06 19.42 21.72
C THR A 196 1.21 20.93 21.51
N GLU A 197 2.23 21.36 20.77
CA GLU A 197 2.42 22.77 20.40
C GLU A 197 1.31 23.29 19.50
N ILE A 198 0.91 22.51 18.48
CA ILE A 198 -0.19 22.85 17.57
C ILE A 198 -1.51 22.97 18.33
N MET A 199 -1.85 21.96 19.16
CA MET A 199 -3.07 21.97 19.96
C MET A 199 -3.07 23.13 20.97
N GLY A 200 -1.94 23.39 21.61
CA GLY A 200 -1.78 24.50 22.55
C GLY A 200 -1.90 25.88 21.90
N TRP A 201 -1.40 26.03 20.67
CA TRP A 201 -1.57 27.25 19.87
C TRP A 201 -3.02 27.41 19.40
N ALA A 202 -3.62 26.35 18.87
CA ALA A 202 -5.01 26.37 18.40
C ALA A 202 -5.97 26.77 19.54
N ALA A 203 -5.76 26.22 20.74
CA ALA A 203 -6.54 26.57 21.94
C ALA A 203 -6.46 28.05 22.33
N GLN A 204 -5.33 28.70 22.05
CA GLN A 204 -5.08 30.10 22.43
C GLN A 204 -5.45 31.09 21.34
N ASN A 205 -5.34 30.68 20.06
CA ASN A 205 -5.39 31.59 18.92
C ASN A 205 -6.63 31.38 18.04
N MET A 206 -7.36 30.28 18.22
CA MET A 206 -8.55 29.95 17.43
C MET A 206 -9.79 29.89 18.35
N THR A 207 -10.92 30.36 17.83
CA THR A 207 -12.22 30.25 18.51
C THR A 207 -13.28 29.86 17.49
N ALA A 208 -14.28 29.08 17.92
CA ALA A 208 -15.39 28.67 17.06
C ALA A 208 -16.09 29.87 16.39
N SER A 209 -16.34 30.93 17.18
CA SER A 209 -16.98 32.15 16.68
C SER A 209 -16.11 32.94 15.71
N GLY A 210 -14.80 33.04 15.95
CA GLY A 210 -13.89 33.72 15.02
C GLY A 210 -13.71 32.96 13.71
N LEU A 211 -13.80 31.63 13.74
CA LEU A 211 -13.75 30.82 12.53
C LEU A 211 -15.01 30.98 11.67
N ASP A 212 -16.18 31.03 12.32
CA ASP A 212 -17.46 31.25 11.65
C ASP A 212 -17.53 32.62 10.99
N GLU A 213 -17.01 33.66 11.65
CA GLU A 213 -16.92 35.02 11.10
C GLU A 213 -16.05 35.07 9.83
N VAL A 214 -14.91 34.36 9.82
CA VAL A 214 -14.04 34.28 8.63
C VAL A 214 -14.71 33.60 7.44
N ILE A 215 -15.56 32.59 7.70
CA ILE A 215 -16.25 31.81 6.66
C ILE A 215 -17.48 32.57 6.12
N GLU A 216 -18.17 33.30 6.99
CA GLU A 216 -19.32 34.14 6.63
C GLU A 216 -18.89 35.40 5.86
N ASP A 217 -17.76 36.03 6.22
CA ASP A 217 -17.24 37.22 5.50
C ASP A 217 -16.73 36.87 4.08
N SER A 218 -16.38 35.60 3.84
CA SER A 218 -15.88 35.14 2.54
C SER A 218 -16.98 34.64 1.58
N THR A 219 -18.26 34.66 1.97
CA THR A 219 -19.37 34.14 1.14
C THR A 219 -20.64 34.99 1.23
N GLU A 220 -21.18 35.45 0.08
CA GLU A 220 -22.42 36.26 0.03
C GLU A 220 -23.72 35.44 0.22
N GLU A 221 -23.66 34.11 0.10
CA GLU A 221 -24.81 33.21 0.20
C GLU A 221 -24.81 32.40 1.50
N PRO A 222 -26.00 32.14 2.10
CA PRO A 222 -26.10 31.33 3.31
C PRO A 222 -25.66 29.89 3.02
N LEU A 223 -24.56 29.49 3.66
CA LEU A 223 -23.98 28.16 3.53
C LEU A 223 -24.90 27.09 4.13
N THR A 224 -25.01 25.96 3.45
CA THR A 224 -25.64 24.76 4.03
C THR A 224 -24.76 24.20 5.15
N MET A 225 -25.36 23.43 6.07
CA MET A 225 -24.67 22.92 7.27
C MET A 225 -23.45 22.04 6.92
N GLU A 226 -23.56 21.21 5.88
CA GLU A 226 -22.50 20.32 5.42
C GLU A 226 -21.31 21.10 4.82
N ILE A 227 -21.59 22.10 3.98
CA ILE A 227 -20.55 22.94 3.37
C ILE A 227 -19.84 23.76 4.45
N ARG A 228 -20.57 24.23 5.47
CA ARG A 228 -19.98 24.96 6.60
C ARG A 228 -18.98 24.11 7.39
N CYS A 229 -19.26 22.82 7.59
CA CYS A 229 -18.33 21.90 8.25
C CYS A 229 -17.01 21.78 7.46
N LEU A 230 -17.11 21.49 6.16
CA LEU A 230 -15.95 21.37 5.27
C LEU A 230 -15.11 22.65 5.24
N ARG A 231 -15.75 23.83 5.18
CA ARG A 231 -15.06 25.12 5.18
C ARG A 231 -14.33 25.42 6.50
N ARG A 232 -14.90 25.04 7.65
CA ARG A 232 -14.24 25.17 8.95
C ARG A 232 -12.98 24.32 9.01
N MET A 233 -13.05 23.06 8.58
CA MET A 233 -11.88 22.19 8.52
C MET A 233 -10.81 22.75 7.59
N GLU A 234 -11.19 23.26 6.41
CA GLU A 234 -10.26 23.89 5.47
C GLU A 234 -9.60 25.16 6.04
N ALA A 235 -10.36 26.00 6.76
CA ALA A 235 -9.84 27.20 7.42
C ALA A 235 -8.85 26.84 8.54
N ILE A 236 -9.17 25.83 9.35
CA ILE A 236 -8.25 25.30 10.37
C ILE A 236 -6.97 24.82 9.68
N ARG A 237 -7.11 24.01 8.62
CA ARG A 237 -6.01 23.42 7.87
C ARG A 237 -5.06 24.46 7.30
N CYS A 238 -5.59 25.54 6.71
CA CYS A 238 -4.78 26.64 6.20
C CYS A 238 -4.02 27.37 7.32
N GLN A 239 -4.68 27.67 8.44
CA GLN A 239 -4.03 28.38 9.55
C GLN A 239 -2.89 27.57 10.19
N ILE A 240 -3.06 26.27 10.40
CA ILE A 240 -1.99 25.42 10.95
C ILE A 240 -0.86 25.21 9.95
N ARG A 241 -1.18 25.08 8.65
CA ARG A 241 -0.18 24.95 7.57
C ARG A 241 0.73 26.17 7.53
N ASP A 242 0.15 27.37 7.54
CA ASP A 242 0.90 28.61 7.41
C ASP A 242 1.71 28.92 8.67
N THR A 243 1.15 28.63 9.85
CA THR A 243 1.79 28.92 11.14
C THR A 243 2.98 28.00 11.40
N PHE A 244 2.84 26.70 11.14
CA PHE A 244 3.87 25.70 11.44
C PHE A 244 4.68 25.27 10.20
N SER A 245 4.39 25.84 9.02
CA SER A 245 5.05 25.52 7.74
C SER A 245 5.04 24.02 7.42
N LEU A 246 3.95 23.33 7.79
CA LEU A 246 3.78 21.89 7.61
C LEU A 246 3.53 21.55 6.13
N LYS A 247 4.19 20.50 5.64
CA LYS A 247 4.02 19.99 4.27
C LYS A 247 3.31 18.65 4.17
N ASP A 248 3.12 17.98 5.31
CA ASP A 248 2.45 16.68 5.35
C ASP A 248 0.94 16.91 5.34
N GLU A 249 0.32 16.72 4.18
CA GLU A 249 -1.11 16.91 3.97
C GLU A 249 -1.95 15.96 4.83
N ALA A 250 -1.49 14.73 5.05
CA ALA A 250 -2.21 13.77 5.87
C ALA A 250 -2.21 14.16 7.35
N TYR A 251 -1.06 14.64 7.84
CA TYR A 251 -0.96 15.16 9.20
C TYR A 251 -1.82 16.41 9.40
N LEU A 252 -1.85 17.29 8.40
CA LEU A 252 -2.70 18.48 8.39
C LEU A 252 -4.19 18.14 8.45
N ASP A 253 -4.63 17.13 7.70
CA ASP A 253 -6.02 16.67 7.71
C ASP A 253 -6.41 16.11 9.10
N ALA A 254 -5.58 15.22 9.67
CA ALA A 254 -5.81 14.68 11.00
C ALA A 254 -5.84 15.76 12.10
N MET A 255 -4.91 16.72 12.06
CA MET A 255 -4.90 17.83 13.00
C MET A 255 -6.08 18.78 12.82
N SER A 256 -6.54 18.98 11.58
CA SER A 256 -7.71 19.82 11.32
C SER A 256 -8.99 19.21 11.92
N GLU A 257 -9.10 17.88 11.92
CA GLU A 257 -10.19 17.15 12.57
C GLU A 257 -10.11 17.25 14.09
N ASP A 258 -8.94 16.97 14.69
CA ASP A 258 -8.74 17.05 16.15
C ASP A 258 -9.03 18.46 16.70
N ILE A 259 -8.59 19.52 15.99
CA ILE A 259 -8.88 20.91 16.36
C ILE A 259 -10.35 21.26 16.14
N TYR A 260 -10.97 20.77 15.07
CA TYR A 260 -12.39 20.98 14.82
C TYR A 260 -13.25 20.40 15.95
N GLN A 261 -12.96 19.16 16.36
CA GLN A 261 -13.60 18.53 17.51
C GLN A 261 -13.39 19.36 18.77
N MET A 262 -12.15 19.78 19.05
CA MET A 262 -11.83 20.63 20.20
C MET A 262 -12.65 21.94 20.25
N LEU A 263 -12.90 22.57 19.09
CA LEU A 263 -13.56 23.87 19.01
C LEU A 263 -15.09 23.78 18.95
N PHE A 264 -15.64 22.76 18.29
CA PHE A 264 -17.07 22.67 17.97
C PHE A 264 -17.80 21.50 18.65
N GLU A 265 -17.07 20.48 19.10
CA GLU A 265 -17.60 19.25 19.69
C GLU A 265 -17.10 19.16 21.15
N LYS A 266 -17.79 19.86 22.06
CA LYS A 266 -17.50 19.75 23.50
C LYS A 266 -17.63 18.29 23.95
N PRO A 267 -16.79 17.80 24.87
CA PRO A 267 -16.94 16.45 25.42
C PRO A 267 -18.32 16.32 26.09
N GLU A 268 -19.12 15.37 25.62
CA GLU A 268 -20.30 14.89 26.31
C GLU A 268 -19.87 14.23 27.63
N HIS A 269 -19.74 15.00 28.70
CA HIS A 269 -19.88 14.46 30.04
C HIS A 269 -20.34 15.54 31.02
N GLU A 270 -21.40 15.20 31.75
CA GLU A 270 -22.06 15.94 32.84
C GLU A 270 -23.22 16.87 32.47
N THR A 271 -24.33 16.27 32.04
CA THR A 271 -25.62 16.57 32.68
C THR A 271 -26.12 15.30 33.37
N ASP A 272 -25.66 15.08 34.60
CA ASP A 272 -26.45 14.32 35.57
C ASP A 272 -27.67 15.19 35.88
N SER A 273 -28.77 14.91 35.18
CA SER A 273 -30.05 15.52 35.45
C SER A 273 -30.58 14.92 36.74
N ASP A 274 -30.63 15.76 37.78
CA ASP A 274 -31.67 15.72 38.79
C ASP A 274 -33.02 15.35 38.15
N GLN A 275 -33.50 14.11 38.39
CA GLN A 275 -34.90 13.79 38.68
C GLN A 275 -35.08 12.33 39.12
#